data_AF-A0A7V8E692-F1
#
_entry.id   AF-A0A7V8E692-F1
#
_cell.length_a   1.000
_cell.length_b   1.000
_cell.length_c   1.000
_cell.angle_alpha   90.00
_cell.angle_beta   90.00
_cell.angle_gamma   90.00
#
_symmetry.space_group_name_H-M   'P 1'
#
loop_
_entity.id
_entity.type
_entity.pdbx_description
1 polymer ?
#
loop_
_entity_poly.entity_id
_entity_poly.type
_entity_poly.pdbx_seq_one_letter_code
_entity_poly.pdbx_strand_id
1 'polypeptide(L)'
;MSEQTSLTCPACRKISAAQNYNPAARYSCPNCGAAMVVSAKAPSAQPPAPEAPPAEVAQAMSETENRVGRYVLVTVLGKGAMGQVWRGWDSSLKRWVAVKVMRFQDVSPEDLARFRREAKTAAALDHPNIAPVYDLGEVTGRHYIVMKLIEGSTLEEKFRMPAGQPTEISAVVDAIRQASRGLAHAHARGIIHRDVKPANMMRDQDGRVYLMDFGLAKPISVPGVTGIGGIVIMGTPSFMSPEAARGMVQMVDARSDVFSLGASLYFLLTGRVIFPAPGGVEMLRRAQSETVPRVRTLRADVPAEIEEIIVRATARERSERFQNAAAFADALDLASGAAAAPAVSSPPAGPARALVVDDDPQVLALFVSLIQSLGLHAVPCRDAATAEAEAKKGPVALVVLDEGLPDTSGLKLIKRLRALPGHEKIPVLMVTGMGGADNAARALETGADEFMSKPVSPREFKARAMKLIRR
;
A
#
# COMPACT_ATOMS: atom_id res chain seq x y z
N MET A 1 -44.75 12.23 -41.98
CA MET A 1 -43.31 12.36 -41.71
C MET A 1 -42.62 12.61 -43.03
N SER A 2 -42.08 13.81 -43.26
CA SER A 2 -41.39 14.15 -44.52
C SER A 2 -40.07 13.39 -44.61
N GLU A 3 -39.82 12.67 -45.73
CA GLU A 3 -38.55 12.00 -45.98
C GLU A 3 -37.41 13.02 -46.08
N GLN A 4 -36.48 12.96 -45.13
CA GLN A 4 -35.30 13.83 -45.09
C GLN A 4 -34.10 13.06 -45.61
N THR A 5 -33.54 13.49 -46.75
CA THR A 5 -32.38 12.84 -47.36
C THR A 5 -31.10 13.57 -46.95
N SER A 6 -30.08 12.82 -46.51
CA SER A 6 -28.78 13.39 -46.16
C SER A 6 -27.86 13.42 -47.38
N LEU A 7 -27.29 14.58 -47.66
CA LEU A 7 -26.29 14.81 -48.71
C LEU A 7 -24.92 15.01 -48.06
N THR A 8 -23.88 14.43 -48.64
CA THR A 8 -22.50 14.56 -48.16
C THR A 8 -21.63 15.13 -49.26
N CYS A 9 -20.82 16.12 -48.92
CA CYS A 9 -19.80 16.66 -49.82
C CYS A 9 -18.58 15.73 -49.86
N PRO A 10 -18.15 15.23 -51.03
CA PRO A 10 -16.96 14.38 -51.12
C PRO A 10 -15.66 15.13 -50.83
N ALA A 11 -15.61 16.44 -51.08
CA ALA A 11 -14.41 17.26 -50.90
C ALA A 11 -14.13 17.62 -49.44
N CYS A 12 -15.13 18.08 -48.69
CA CYS A 12 -14.94 18.56 -47.30
C CYS A 12 -15.71 17.75 -46.25
N ARG A 13 -16.37 16.65 -46.65
CA ARG A 13 -17.17 15.74 -45.79
C ARG A 13 -18.32 16.40 -45.02
N LYS A 14 -18.72 17.62 -45.39
CA LYS A 14 -19.87 18.31 -44.77
C LYS A 14 -21.16 17.60 -45.15
N ILE A 15 -21.99 17.31 -44.15
CA ILE A 15 -23.32 16.71 -44.30
C ILE A 15 -24.36 17.82 -44.28
N SER A 16 -25.33 17.78 -45.18
CA SER A 16 -26.46 18.71 -45.21
C SER A 16 -27.74 17.94 -45.48
N ALA A 17 -28.82 18.31 -44.79
CA ALA A 17 -30.12 17.69 -45.00
C ALA A 17 -30.88 18.42 -46.11
N ALA A 18 -31.38 17.66 -47.09
CA ALA A 18 -32.30 18.17 -48.10
C ALA A 18 -33.73 17.79 -47.70
N GLN A 19 -34.57 18.80 -47.46
CA GLN A 19 -36.02 18.61 -47.39
C GLN A 19 -36.55 18.53 -48.84
N ASN A 20 -37.38 17.52 -49.14
CA ASN A 20 -37.89 17.25 -50.49
C ASN A 20 -36.79 17.01 -51.53
N TYR A 21 -35.92 16.02 -51.28
CA TYR A 21 -34.86 15.65 -52.20
C TYR A 21 -35.39 15.34 -53.61
N ASN A 22 -34.84 16.02 -54.62
CA ASN A 22 -35.12 15.77 -56.02
C ASN A 22 -33.88 15.12 -56.66
N PRO A 23 -33.96 13.85 -57.12
CA PRO A 23 -32.82 13.16 -57.73
C PRO A 23 -32.32 13.80 -59.03
N ALA A 24 -33.10 14.67 -59.66
CA ALA A 24 -32.69 15.42 -60.85
C ALA A 24 -32.00 16.77 -60.53
N ALA A 25 -32.06 17.24 -59.27
CA ALA A 25 -31.47 18.51 -58.88
C ALA A 25 -29.98 18.35 -58.52
N ARG A 26 -29.16 19.33 -58.91
CA ARG A 26 -27.74 19.41 -58.48
C ARG A 26 -27.63 20.19 -57.19
N TYR A 27 -27.13 19.55 -56.15
CA TYR A 27 -26.88 20.17 -54.86
C TYR A 27 -25.40 20.53 -54.72
N SER A 28 -25.10 21.77 -54.33
CA SER A 28 -23.73 22.25 -54.13
C SER A 28 -23.43 22.46 -52.66
N CYS A 29 -22.22 22.09 -52.23
CA CYS A 29 -21.83 22.24 -50.83
C CYS A 29 -21.72 23.72 -50.46
N PRO A 30 -22.43 24.19 -49.41
CA PRO A 30 -22.36 25.59 -48.99
C PRO A 30 -20.98 25.99 -48.43
N ASN A 31 -20.08 25.03 -48.20
CA ASN A 31 -18.75 25.30 -47.65
C ASN A 31 -17.67 25.45 -48.74
N CYS A 32 -17.69 24.62 -49.78
CA CYS A 32 -16.62 24.58 -50.78
C CYS A 32 -17.12 24.57 -52.23
N GLY A 33 -18.43 24.66 -52.47
CA GLY A 33 -19.02 24.69 -53.80
C GLY A 33 -19.03 23.35 -54.55
N ALA A 34 -18.38 22.30 -54.04
CA ALA A 34 -18.37 20.99 -54.69
C ALA A 34 -19.77 20.34 -54.71
N ALA A 35 -20.05 19.57 -55.77
CA ALA A 35 -21.31 18.82 -55.89
C ALA A 35 -21.46 17.81 -54.75
N MET A 36 -22.62 17.81 -54.10
CA MET A 36 -22.94 16.89 -53.01
C MET A 36 -23.56 15.60 -53.55
N VAL A 37 -23.30 14.49 -52.87
CA VAL A 37 -23.85 13.16 -53.21
C VAL A 37 -24.78 12.68 -52.11
N VAL A 38 -25.79 11.88 -52.46
CA VAL A 38 -26.67 11.25 -51.46
C VAL A 38 -25.84 10.30 -50.61
N SER A 39 -25.84 10.52 -49.30
CA SER A 39 -25.32 9.52 -48.38
C SER A 39 -26.32 8.37 -48.31
N ALA A 40 -25.89 7.17 -48.73
CA ALA A 40 -26.60 5.95 -48.38
C ALA A 40 -26.87 6.00 -46.87
N LYS A 41 -28.14 5.79 -46.49
CA LYS A 41 -28.59 5.82 -45.10
C LYS A 41 -27.80 4.77 -44.34
N ALA A 42 -26.70 5.17 -43.70
CA ALA A 42 -26.08 4.34 -42.69
C ALA A 42 -27.20 4.07 -41.67
N PRO A 43 -27.48 2.79 -41.31
CA PRO A 43 -28.48 2.52 -40.29
C PRO A 43 -28.09 3.37 -39.09
N SER A 44 -29.01 4.23 -38.66
CA SER A 44 -28.83 4.97 -37.42
C SER A 44 -28.48 3.94 -36.37
N ALA A 45 -27.23 3.95 -35.89
CA ALA A 45 -26.84 3.10 -34.79
C ALA A 45 -27.80 3.47 -33.65
N GLN A 46 -28.76 2.59 -33.37
CA GLN A 46 -29.49 2.65 -32.12
C GLN A 46 -28.41 2.72 -31.04
N PRO A 47 -28.53 3.62 -30.04
CA PRO A 47 -27.69 3.50 -28.86
C PRO A 47 -27.80 2.04 -28.42
N PRO A 48 -26.67 1.36 -28.13
CA PRO A 48 -26.71 -0.06 -27.77
C PRO A 48 -27.79 -0.23 -26.70
N ALA A 49 -28.67 -1.21 -26.92
CA ALA A 49 -29.71 -1.53 -25.94
C ALA A 49 -29.06 -1.61 -24.56
N PRO A 50 -29.68 -1.03 -23.51
CA PRO A 50 -29.09 -1.04 -22.17
C PRO A 50 -28.69 -2.47 -21.85
N GLU A 51 -27.38 -2.68 -21.64
CA GLU A 51 -26.81 -4.00 -21.48
C GLU A 51 -27.57 -4.73 -20.38
N ALA A 52 -28.25 -5.81 -20.78
CA ALA A 52 -29.12 -6.56 -19.88
C ALA A 52 -28.25 -7.07 -18.71
N PRO A 53 -28.75 -7.00 -17.46
CA PRO A 53 -27.99 -7.53 -16.34
C PRO A 53 -27.70 -9.03 -16.56
N PRO A 54 -26.56 -9.54 -16.06
CA PRO A 54 -26.28 -10.98 -16.11
C PRO A 54 -27.46 -11.81 -15.60
N ALA A 55 -27.69 -13.00 -16.17
CA ALA A 55 -28.86 -13.82 -15.84
C ALA A 55 -29.01 -14.09 -14.33
N GLU A 56 -27.89 -14.34 -13.64
CA GLU A 56 -27.83 -14.50 -12.19
C GLU A 56 -28.28 -13.25 -11.40
N VAL A 57 -28.01 -12.05 -11.94
CA VAL A 57 -28.50 -10.78 -11.36
C VAL A 57 -29.99 -10.65 -11.61
N ALA A 58 -30.48 -10.97 -12.81
CA ALA A 58 -31.91 -10.92 -13.11
C ALA A 58 -32.72 -11.87 -12.21
N GLN A 59 -32.18 -13.07 -11.93
CA GLN A 59 -32.76 -14.01 -10.97
C GLN A 59 -32.72 -13.46 -9.54
N ALA A 60 -31.58 -12.94 -9.07
CA ALA A 60 -31.49 -12.37 -7.73
C ALA A 60 -32.43 -11.16 -7.54
N MET A 61 -32.70 -10.39 -8.60
CA MET A 61 -33.62 -9.25 -8.58
C MET A 61 -35.08 -9.62 -8.35
N SER A 62 -35.51 -10.88 -8.58
CA SER A 62 -36.89 -11.30 -8.30
C SER A 62 -37.19 -11.42 -6.80
N GLU A 63 -36.15 -11.48 -5.96
CA GLU A 63 -36.27 -11.54 -4.50
C GLU A 63 -35.97 -10.17 -3.88
N THR A 64 -36.98 -9.53 -3.27
CA THR A 64 -36.85 -8.18 -2.70
C THR A 64 -35.77 -8.10 -1.61
N GLU A 65 -35.56 -9.19 -0.87
CA GLU A 65 -34.56 -9.29 0.20
C GLU A 65 -33.12 -9.30 -0.31
N ASN A 66 -32.91 -9.57 -1.61
CA ASN A 66 -31.61 -9.57 -2.26
C ASN A 66 -31.25 -8.20 -2.84
N ARG A 67 -31.85 -7.11 -2.34
CA ARG A 67 -31.49 -5.75 -2.74
C ARG A 67 -31.18 -4.88 -1.53
N VAL A 68 -30.13 -4.06 -1.69
CA VAL A 68 -29.79 -3.00 -0.76
C VAL A 68 -29.46 -1.75 -1.58
N GLY A 69 -30.44 -0.85 -1.71
CA GLY A 69 -30.34 0.32 -2.58
C GLY A 69 -30.16 -0.09 -4.05
N ARG A 70 -29.09 0.40 -4.68
CA ARG A 70 -28.74 0.07 -6.07
C ARG A 70 -28.04 -1.28 -6.25
N TYR A 71 -27.65 -1.92 -5.16
CA TYR A 71 -26.88 -3.15 -5.17
C TYR A 71 -27.80 -4.36 -5.10
N VAL A 72 -27.60 -5.30 -6.02
CA VAL A 72 -28.26 -6.60 -6.01
C VAL A 72 -27.31 -7.61 -5.38
N LEU A 73 -27.74 -8.30 -4.33
CA LEU A 73 -27.00 -9.35 -3.65
C LEU A 73 -27.24 -10.67 -4.40
N VAL A 74 -26.19 -11.27 -4.95
CA VAL A 74 -26.32 -12.43 -5.85
C VAL A 74 -25.96 -13.73 -5.15
N THR A 75 -24.81 -13.77 -4.46
CA THR A 75 -24.36 -14.99 -3.78
C THR A 75 -23.60 -14.64 -2.50
N VAL A 76 -23.81 -15.38 -1.42
CA VAL A 76 -23.04 -15.19 -0.18
C VAL A 76 -21.61 -15.70 -0.40
N LEU A 77 -20.63 -14.83 -0.16
CA LEU A 77 -19.19 -15.14 -0.19
C LEU A 77 -18.69 -15.59 1.19
N GLY A 78 -19.27 -15.05 2.27
CA GLY A 78 -18.86 -15.39 3.63
C GLY A 78 -19.84 -14.91 4.69
N LYS A 79 -19.83 -15.60 5.84
CA LYS A 79 -20.65 -15.26 7.01
C LYS A 79 -19.72 -15.00 8.19
N GLY A 80 -19.83 -13.83 8.81
CA GLY A 80 -19.06 -13.43 9.98
C GLY A 80 -19.95 -13.07 11.17
N ALA A 81 -19.32 -12.77 12.30
CA ALA A 81 -20.02 -12.36 13.52
C ALA A 81 -20.93 -11.14 13.27
N MET A 82 -20.46 -10.15 12.52
CA MET A 82 -21.17 -8.89 12.32
C MET A 82 -22.08 -8.82 11.09
N GLY A 83 -22.06 -9.83 10.22
CA GLY A 83 -22.82 -9.76 8.99
C GLY A 83 -22.46 -10.82 7.96
N GLN A 84 -22.93 -10.61 6.75
CA GLN A 84 -22.67 -11.48 5.60
C GLN A 84 -22.03 -10.66 4.49
N VAL A 85 -21.04 -11.23 3.81
CA VAL A 85 -20.43 -10.65 2.62
C VAL A 85 -21.04 -11.34 1.41
N TRP A 86 -21.53 -10.55 0.46
CA TRP A 86 -22.17 -11.01 -0.76
C TRP A 86 -21.36 -10.59 -1.97
N ARG A 87 -21.30 -11.44 -2.99
CA ARG A 87 -21.05 -11.02 -4.37
C ARG A 87 -22.29 -10.26 -4.81
N GLY A 88 -22.11 -9.01 -5.17
CA GLY A 88 -23.18 -8.12 -5.56
C GLY A 88 -22.94 -7.43 -6.88
N TRP A 89 -24.02 -6.94 -7.47
CA TRP A 89 -24.01 -6.19 -8.71
C TRP A 89 -24.41 -4.73 -8.45
N ASP A 90 -23.52 -3.80 -8.80
CA ASP A 90 -23.85 -2.38 -8.83
C ASP A 90 -24.67 -2.10 -10.09
N SER A 91 -25.98 -1.89 -9.91
CA SER A 91 -26.90 -1.70 -11.05
C SER A 91 -26.69 -0.36 -11.77
N SER A 92 -26.08 0.62 -11.10
CA SER A 92 -25.78 1.95 -11.68
C SER A 92 -24.49 1.93 -12.48
N LEU A 93 -23.43 1.34 -11.93
CA LEU A 93 -22.10 1.28 -12.57
C LEU A 93 -21.87 0.02 -13.40
N LYS A 94 -22.83 -0.92 -13.41
CA LYS A 94 -22.79 -2.18 -14.16
C LYS A 94 -21.51 -2.99 -13.90
N ARG A 95 -21.18 -3.18 -12.63
CA ARG A 95 -19.97 -3.90 -12.20
C ARG A 95 -20.22 -4.82 -11.01
N TRP A 96 -19.40 -5.86 -10.90
CA TRP A 96 -19.34 -6.73 -9.74
C TRP A 96 -18.63 -6.07 -8.57
N VAL A 97 -19.17 -6.27 -7.37
CA VAL A 97 -18.67 -5.72 -6.10
C VAL A 97 -18.85 -6.74 -4.98
N ALA A 98 -18.10 -6.57 -3.88
CA ALA A 98 -18.37 -7.27 -2.63
C ALA A 98 -19.21 -6.34 -1.73
N VAL A 99 -20.32 -6.85 -1.19
CA VAL A 99 -21.24 -6.10 -0.34
C VAL A 99 -21.33 -6.77 1.02
N LYS A 100 -20.76 -6.12 2.04
CA LYS A 100 -20.86 -6.57 3.43
C LYS A 100 -22.10 -5.97 4.06
N VAL A 101 -23.10 -6.80 4.37
CA VAL A 101 -24.38 -6.40 4.96
C VAL A 101 -24.41 -6.80 6.44
N MET A 102 -24.68 -5.84 7.32
CA MET A 102 -24.75 -6.05 8.77
C MET A 102 -26.08 -6.71 9.16
N ARG A 103 -26.07 -7.58 10.17
CA ARG A 103 -27.29 -8.16 10.73
C ARG A 103 -27.92 -7.18 11.74
N PHE A 104 -29.22 -6.96 11.64
CA PHE A 104 -29.94 -5.95 12.41
C PHE A 104 -30.13 -6.25 13.89
N GLN A 105 -30.12 -7.52 14.26
CA GLN A 105 -30.71 -7.93 15.53
C GLN A 105 -29.81 -7.64 16.74
N ASP A 106 -28.52 -7.30 16.53
CA ASP A 106 -27.53 -7.23 17.61
C ASP A 106 -26.56 -6.03 17.55
N VAL A 107 -26.82 -4.99 16.74
CA VAL A 107 -25.88 -3.87 16.58
C VAL A 107 -26.31 -2.66 17.42
N SER A 108 -25.53 -2.33 18.44
CA SER A 108 -25.75 -1.12 19.24
C SER A 108 -25.53 0.15 18.39
N PRO A 109 -26.17 1.29 18.73
CA PRO A 109 -25.87 2.58 18.08
C PRO A 109 -24.38 2.95 18.10
N GLU A 110 -23.66 2.52 19.14
CA GLU A 110 -22.21 2.73 19.26
C GLU A 110 -21.43 1.89 18.24
N ASP A 111 -21.77 0.61 18.10
CA ASP A 111 -21.15 -0.27 17.11
C ASP A 111 -21.43 0.21 15.68
N LEU A 112 -22.61 0.76 15.43
CA LEU A 112 -22.94 1.37 14.15
C LEU A 112 -22.12 2.64 13.87
N ALA A 113 -21.99 3.52 14.86
CA ALA A 113 -21.18 4.73 14.74
C ALA A 113 -19.70 4.39 14.49
N ARG A 114 -19.20 3.32 15.13
CA ARG A 114 -17.85 2.78 14.91
C ARG A 114 -17.70 2.20 13.51
N PHE A 115 -18.63 1.35 13.08
CA PHE A 115 -18.67 0.78 11.74
C PHE A 115 -18.60 1.86 10.65
N ARG A 116 -19.42 2.92 10.77
CA ARG A 116 -19.39 4.06 9.83
C ARG A 116 -18.05 4.80 9.85
N ARG A 117 -17.43 4.97 11.03
CA ARG A 117 -16.13 5.64 11.17
C ARG A 117 -15.01 4.83 10.54
N GLU A 118 -14.97 3.52 10.78
CA GLU A 118 -13.96 2.61 10.26
C GLU A 118 -14.10 2.46 8.74
N ALA A 119 -15.33 2.36 8.22
CA ALA A 119 -15.58 2.36 6.78
C ALA A 119 -15.08 3.64 6.09
N LYS A 120 -15.35 4.82 6.67
CA LYS A 120 -14.84 6.11 6.15
C LYS A 120 -13.31 6.16 6.18
N THR A 121 -12.71 5.63 7.24
CA THR A 121 -11.27 5.59 7.43
C THR A 121 -10.61 4.66 6.40
N ALA A 122 -11.20 3.49 6.15
CA ALA A 122 -10.75 2.57 5.12
C ALA A 122 -10.94 3.12 3.69
N ALA A 123 -12.02 3.88 3.44
CA ALA A 123 -12.26 4.52 2.14
C ALA A 123 -11.24 5.61 1.79
N ALA A 124 -10.51 6.16 2.78
CA ALA A 124 -9.43 7.12 2.55
C ALA A 124 -8.08 6.45 2.18
N LEU A 125 -8.01 5.11 2.21
CA LEU A 125 -6.81 4.36 1.86
C LEU A 125 -6.81 4.06 0.36
N ASP A 126 -5.76 4.49 -0.33
CA ASP A 126 -5.52 4.18 -1.73
C ASP A 126 -4.15 3.52 -1.87
N HIS A 127 -4.16 2.19 -2.00
CA HIS A 127 -2.96 1.38 -2.09
C HIS A 127 -3.25 0.08 -2.84
N PRO A 128 -2.35 -0.42 -3.71
CA PRO A 128 -2.57 -1.66 -4.46
C PRO A 128 -2.82 -2.89 -3.57
N ASN A 129 -2.31 -2.91 -2.34
CA ASN A 129 -2.50 -4.01 -1.39
C ASN A 129 -3.58 -3.80 -0.32
N ILE A 130 -4.48 -2.82 -0.51
CA ILE A 130 -5.65 -2.59 0.32
C ILE A 130 -6.88 -2.66 -0.59
N ALA A 131 -7.90 -3.43 -0.20
CA ALA A 131 -9.12 -3.48 -0.99
C ALA A 131 -9.86 -2.13 -0.93
N PRO A 132 -10.11 -1.48 -2.09
CA PRO A 132 -10.83 -0.22 -2.11
C PRO A 132 -12.26 -0.37 -1.58
N VAL A 133 -12.66 0.58 -0.73
CA VAL A 133 -14.06 0.76 -0.33
C VAL A 133 -14.70 1.75 -1.29
N TYR A 134 -15.77 1.33 -1.95
CA TYR A 134 -16.46 2.14 -2.96
C TYR A 134 -17.64 2.92 -2.41
N ASP A 135 -18.34 2.37 -1.42
CA ASP A 135 -19.56 2.96 -0.91
C ASP A 135 -19.87 2.49 0.53
N LEU A 136 -20.63 3.31 1.25
CA LEU A 136 -21.17 3.02 2.57
C LEU A 136 -22.59 3.57 2.61
N GLY A 137 -23.55 2.74 2.97
CA GLY A 137 -24.94 3.17 3.01
C GLY A 137 -25.81 2.45 4.02
N GLU A 138 -27.05 2.90 4.05
CA GLU A 138 -28.13 2.33 4.83
C GLU A 138 -29.41 2.39 4.01
N VAL A 139 -30.11 1.26 3.90
CA VAL A 139 -31.42 1.20 3.24
C VAL A 139 -32.33 0.34 4.11
N THR A 140 -33.50 0.87 4.49
CA THR A 140 -34.46 0.18 5.39
C THR A 140 -33.79 -0.35 6.66
N GLY A 141 -32.86 0.44 7.23
CA GLY A 141 -32.00 0.10 8.37
C GLY A 141 -30.87 -0.90 8.08
N ARG A 142 -30.74 -1.43 6.86
CA ARG A 142 -29.72 -2.40 6.49
C ARG A 142 -28.44 -1.63 6.22
N HIS A 143 -27.49 -1.69 7.13
CA HIS A 143 -26.18 -1.07 6.91
C HIS A 143 -25.31 -1.95 6.03
N TYR A 144 -24.64 -1.33 5.07
CA TYR A 144 -23.77 -2.05 4.16
C TYR A 144 -22.53 -1.25 3.78
N ILE A 145 -21.44 -1.97 3.51
CA ILE A 145 -20.22 -1.44 2.88
C ILE A 145 -20.04 -2.16 1.55
N VAL A 146 -19.76 -1.38 0.51
CA VAL A 146 -19.42 -1.89 -0.81
C VAL A 146 -17.92 -1.73 -1.02
N MET A 147 -17.26 -2.79 -1.42
CA MET A 147 -15.82 -2.84 -1.65
C MET A 147 -15.50 -3.57 -2.95
N LYS A 148 -14.25 -3.49 -3.38
CA LYS A 148 -13.76 -4.26 -4.53
C LYS A 148 -14.03 -5.75 -4.32
N LEU A 149 -14.65 -6.38 -5.32
CA LEU A 149 -14.70 -7.83 -5.40
C LEU A 149 -13.30 -8.32 -5.81
N ILE A 150 -12.67 -9.10 -4.93
CA ILE A 150 -11.39 -9.76 -5.24
C ILE A 150 -11.70 -11.15 -5.77
N GLU A 151 -11.42 -11.37 -7.05
CA GLU A 151 -11.54 -12.70 -7.66
C GLU A 151 -10.32 -13.54 -7.31
N GLY A 152 -10.46 -14.38 -6.30
CA GLY A 152 -9.37 -15.19 -5.78
C GLY A 152 -9.76 -15.90 -4.49
N SER A 153 -8.76 -16.27 -3.70
CA SER A 153 -8.95 -16.96 -2.42
C SER A 153 -8.22 -16.23 -1.29
N THR A 154 -8.64 -16.46 -0.05
CA THR A 154 -7.86 -16.00 1.10
C THR A 154 -6.50 -16.70 1.14
N LEU A 155 -5.51 -16.07 1.77
CA LEU A 155 -4.21 -16.72 2.01
C LEU A 155 -4.39 -17.97 2.89
N GLU A 156 -5.37 -17.95 3.78
CA GLU A 156 -5.72 -19.12 4.59
C GLU A 156 -6.14 -20.30 3.72
N GLU A 157 -7.06 -20.09 2.77
CA GLU A 157 -7.51 -21.15 1.85
C GLU A 157 -6.40 -21.57 0.88
N LYS A 158 -5.63 -20.60 0.37
CA LYS A 158 -4.61 -20.84 -0.67
C LYS A 158 -3.42 -21.65 -0.15
N PHE A 159 -3.01 -21.39 1.08
CA PHE A 159 -1.74 -21.88 1.64
C PHE A 159 -1.92 -22.79 2.86
N ARG A 160 -3.16 -23.11 3.26
CA ARG A 160 -3.42 -24.23 4.15
C ARG A 160 -2.89 -25.49 3.48
N MET A 161 -1.98 -26.21 4.13
CA MET A 161 -1.36 -27.42 3.57
C MET A 161 -2.41 -28.52 3.36
N PRO A 162 -2.81 -28.88 2.13
CA PRO A 162 -3.37 -30.20 1.88
C PRO A 162 -2.24 -31.25 2.04
N ALA A 163 -2.60 -32.46 2.46
CA ALA A 163 -1.64 -33.55 2.57
C ALA A 163 -1.00 -33.83 1.19
N GLY A 164 0.25 -33.44 0.99
CA GLY A 164 1.08 -33.90 -0.14
C GLY A 164 1.78 -32.84 -1.00
N GLN A 165 1.52 -31.54 -0.86
CA GLN A 165 2.28 -30.49 -1.58
C GLN A 165 2.80 -29.40 -0.66
N PRO A 166 4.13 -29.18 -0.58
CA PRO A 166 4.70 -28.10 0.20
C PRO A 166 4.33 -26.74 -0.39
N THR A 167 3.80 -25.85 0.44
CA THR A 167 3.60 -24.44 0.08
C THR A 167 4.93 -23.80 -0.28
N GLU A 168 5.06 -23.15 -1.45
CA GLU A 168 6.29 -22.46 -1.85
C GLU A 168 6.62 -21.30 -0.87
N ILE A 169 7.81 -21.33 -0.25
CA ILE A 169 8.21 -20.35 0.79
C ILE A 169 8.25 -18.93 0.22
N SER A 170 8.84 -18.77 -0.95
CA SER A 170 8.92 -17.51 -1.70
C SER A 170 7.53 -16.89 -1.91
N ALA A 171 6.53 -17.69 -2.32
CA ALA A 171 5.17 -17.21 -2.54
C ALA A 171 4.48 -16.75 -1.25
N VAL A 172 4.72 -17.44 -0.13
CA VAL A 172 4.20 -17.02 1.19
C VAL A 172 4.86 -15.74 1.67
N VAL A 173 6.19 -15.67 1.54
CA VAL A 173 6.95 -14.50 1.96
C VAL A 173 6.55 -13.28 1.12
N ASP A 174 6.40 -13.44 -0.20
CA ASP A 174 5.92 -12.38 -1.09
C ASP A 174 4.51 -11.92 -0.70
N ALA A 175 3.59 -12.85 -0.43
CA ALA A 175 2.23 -12.52 -0.03
C ALA A 175 2.19 -11.70 1.27
N ILE A 176 2.96 -12.11 2.29
CA ILE A 176 3.08 -11.38 3.55
C ILE A 176 3.79 -10.04 3.36
N ARG A 177 4.81 -9.96 2.50
CA ARG A 177 5.46 -8.70 2.14
C ARG A 177 4.46 -7.71 1.54
N GLN A 178 3.67 -8.14 0.56
CA GLN A 178 2.63 -7.31 -0.08
C GLN A 178 1.61 -6.80 0.96
N ALA A 179 1.12 -7.68 1.84
CA ALA A 179 0.24 -7.29 2.95
C ALA A 179 0.92 -6.27 3.89
N SER A 180 2.21 -6.46 4.18
CA SER A 180 2.98 -5.55 5.04
C SER A 180 3.12 -4.16 4.44
N ARG A 181 3.26 -4.05 3.11
CA ARG A 181 3.27 -2.75 2.40
C ARG A 181 1.91 -2.05 2.49
N GLY A 182 0.81 -2.78 2.36
CA GLY A 182 -0.54 -2.26 2.60
C GLY A 182 -0.71 -1.73 4.03
N LEU A 183 -0.31 -2.50 5.05
CA LEU A 183 -0.37 -2.06 6.44
C LEU A 183 0.50 -0.83 6.70
N ALA A 184 1.70 -0.77 6.13
CA ALA A 184 2.57 0.40 6.26
C ALA A 184 1.89 1.68 5.74
N HIS A 185 1.18 1.59 4.61
CA HIS A 185 0.43 2.70 4.05
C HIS A 185 -0.70 3.18 4.98
N ALA A 186 -1.40 2.24 5.64
CA ALA A 186 -2.43 2.55 6.63
C ALA A 186 -1.84 3.15 7.92
N HIS A 187 -0.75 2.57 8.44
CA HIS A 187 -0.06 3.04 9.64
C HIS A 187 0.44 4.48 9.50
N ALA A 188 0.93 4.86 8.31
CA ALA A 188 1.36 6.23 8.01
C ALA A 188 0.22 7.26 8.12
N ARG A 189 -1.04 6.81 8.10
CA ARG A 189 -2.26 7.62 8.28
C ARG A 189 -2.89 7.47 9.66
N GLY A 190 -2.19 6.82 10.60
CA GLY A 190 -2.68 6.59 11.96
C GLY A 190 -3.74 5.48 12.07
N ILE A 191 -3.87 4.64 11.05
CA ILE A 191 -4.90 3.60 10.99
C ILE A 191 -4.27 2.25 11.35
N ILE A 192 -4.75 1.64 12.43
CA ILE A 192 -4.30 0.31 12.89
C ILE A 192 -5.35 -0.72 12.51
N HIS A 193 -4.95 -1.85 11.93
CA HIS A 193 -5.89 -2.84 11.39
C HIS A 193 -6.53 -3.71 12.47
N ARG A 194 -5.77 -4.16 13.48
CA ARG A 194 -6.23 -4.90 14.67
C ARG A 194 -6.78 -6.32 14.47
N ASP A 195 -6.92 -6.78 13.23
CA ASP A 195 -7.39 -8.14 12.89
C ASP A 195 -6.62 -8.73 11.71
N VAL A 196 -5.31 -8.53 11.70
CA VAL A 196 -4.42 -9.06 10.66
C VAL A 196 -4.34 -10.58 10.82
N LYS A 197 -4.75 -11.32 9.79
CA LYS A 197 -4.69 -12.78 9.73
C LYS A 197 -4.84 -13.27 8.28
N PRO A 198 -4.44 -14.51 7.95
CA PRO A 198 -4.54 -15.03 6.58
C PRO A 198 -5.96 -15.00 5.97
N ALA A 199 -7.00 -15.14 6.78
CA ALA A 199 -8.39 -15.05 6.34
C ALA A 199 -8.84 -13.63 5.91
N ASN A 200 -8.12 -12.58 6.33
CA ASN A 200 -8.38 -11.19 5.95
C ASN A 200 -7.40 -10.69 4.87
N MET A 201 -6.64 -11.59 4.25
CA MET A 201 -5.73 -11.32 3.15
C MET A 201 -6.18 -12.13 1.96
N MET A 202 -6.63 -11.51 0.87
CA MET A 202 -7.04 -12.20 -0.35
C MET A 202 -5.97 -12.06 -1.42
N ARG A 203 -5.70 -13.14 -2.16
CA ARG A 203 -4.81 -13.11 -3.32
C ARG A 203 -5.63 -13.29 -4.59
N ASP A 204 -5.53 -12.35 -5.52
CA ASP A 204 -6.18 -12.47 -6.82
C ASP A 204 -5.43 -13.42 -7.77
N GLN A 205 -5.99 -13.61 -8.96
CA GLN A 205 -5.44 -14.49 -10.00
C GLN A 205 -4.06 -14.01 -10.51
N ASP A 206 -3.83 -12.70 -10.52
CA ASP A 206 -2.55 -12.08 -10.89
C ASP A 206 -1.49 -12.17 -9.78
N GLY A 207 -1.88 -12.69 -8.62
CA GLY A 207 -1.02 -12.89 -7.47
C GLY A 207 -0.84 -11.68 -6.56
N ARG A 208 -1.66 -10.64 -6.74
CA ARG A 208 -1.69 -9.47 -5.85
C ARG A 208 -2.46 -9.78 -4.59
N VAL A 209 -1.90 -9.37 -3.45
CA VAL A 209 -2.55 -9.51 -2.14
C VAL A 209 -3.28 -8.23 -1.76
N TYR A 210 -4.51 -8.37 -1.26
CA TYR A 210 -5.34 -7.29 -0.73
C TYR A 210 -5.66 -7.56 0.74
N LEU A 211 -5.43 -6.54 1.57
CA LEU A 211 -5.96 -6.49 2.92
C LEU A 211 -7.45 -6.14 2.88
N MET A 212 -8.23 -6.92 3.63
CA MET A 212 -9.67 -6.77 3.79
C MET A 212 -10.00 -6.41 5.26
N ASP A 213 -11.18 -5.83 5.50
CA ASP A 213 -11.76 -5.73 6.85
C ASP A 213 -10.89 -4.99 7.90
N PHE A 214 -10.45 -3.76 7.57
CA PHE A 214 -9.79 -2.87 8.53
C PHE A 214 -10.67 -2.58 9.74
N GLY A 215 -10.42 -3.28 10.84
CA GLY A 215 -10.99 -2.98 12.17
C GLY A 215 -12.51 -3.13 12.32
N LEU A 216 -13.24 -3.37 11.23
CA LEU A 216 -14.72 -3.31 11.08
C LEU A 216 -15.53 -4.13 12.10
N ALA A 217 -14.89 -4.90 12.98
CA ALA A 217 -15.59 -5.90 13.76
C ALA A 217 -15.09 -6.26 15.16
N LYS A 218 -14.49 -5.35 15.96
CA LYS A 218 -14.25 -5.71 17.37
C LYS A 218 -14.63 -4.61 18.37
N PRO A 219 -15.61 -4.87 19.26
CA PRO A 219 -15.69 -4.19 20.54
C PRO A 219 -14.39 -4.42 21.27
N ILE A 220 -13.86 -3.32 21.78
CA ILE A 220 -12.70 -3.31 22.68
C ILE A 220 -13.17 -3.43 24.15
N SER A 221 -14.48 -3.36 24.37
CA SER A 221 -15.12 -3.35 25.68
C SER A 221 -16.58 -3.74 25.50
N VAL A 222 -17.03 -4.78 26.20
CA VAL A 222 -18.44 -4.91 26.57
C VAL A 222 -18.46 -4.84 28.10
N PRO A 223 -18.92 -3.74 28.70
CA PRO A 223 -19.19 -3.73 30.13
C PRO A 223 -20.33 -4.71 30.41
N GLY A 224 -20.06 -5.80 31.15
CA GLY A 224 -21.12 -6.58 31.80
C GLY A 224 -21.42 -8.01 31.29
N VAL A 225 -20.63 -8.64 30.42
CA VAL A 225 -20.85 -10.06 30.07
C VAL A 225 -19.73 -10.94 30.64
N THR A 226 -20.09 -11.72 31.66
CA THR A 226 -19.23 -12.46 32.58
C THR A 226 -18.61 -13.74 31.99
N GLY A 227 -17.31 -13.67 31.70
CA GLY A 227 -16.33 -14.75 31.81
C GLY A 227 -15.01 -14.07 32.21
N ILE A 228 -14.31 -14.58 33.24
CA ILE A 228 -13.24 -13.92 34.01
C ILE A 228 -12.61 -12.72 33.26
N GLY A 229 -13.08 -11.51 33.59
CA GLY A 229 -12.61 -10.25 32.98
C GLY A 229 -13.55 -9.56 31.97
N GLY A 230 -14.72 -10.12 31.64
CA GLY A 230 -15.75 -9.40 30.88
C GLY A 230 -15.52 -9.28 29.36
N ILE A 231 -14.53 -9.98 28.80
CA ILE A 231 -14.15 -9.88 27.39
C ILE A 231 -14.82 -11.02 26.61
N VAL A 232 -15.83 -10.70 25.81
CA VAL A 232 -16.35 -11.60 24.78
C VAL A 232 -15.33 -11.67 23.64
N ILE A 233 -14.55 -12.74 23.59
CA ILE A 233 -13.58 -12.98 22.50
C ILE A 233 -14.37 -13.48 21.28
N MET A 234 -14.86 -12.56 20.44
CA MET A 234 -15.37 -12.90 19.11
C MET A 234 -14.21 -13.01 18.12
N GLY A 235 -13.97 -14.23 17.60
CA GLY A 235 -12.95 -14.56 16.59
C GLY A 235 -11.86 -15.49 17.13
N THR A 236 -11.06 -16.08 16.24
CA THR A 236 -9.94 -16.96 16.63
C THR A 236 -8.77 -16.11 17.18
N PRO A 237 -8.40 -16.22 18.46
CA PRO A 237 -7.34 -15.40 19.07
C PRO A 237 -5.92 -15.74 18.57
N SER A 238 -5.78 -16.69 17.64
CA SER A 238 -4.51 -17.28 17.22
C SER A 238 -3.48 -16.34 16.61
N PHE A 239 -3.91 -15.15 16.18
CA PHE A 239 -3.04 -14.15 15.55
C PHE A 239 -2.95 -12.85 16.36
N MET A 240 -3.62 -12.77 17.51
CA MET A 240 -3.63 -11.56 18.34
C MET A 240 -2.29 -11.36 19.05
N SER A 241 -1.86 -10.10 19.14
CA SER A 241 -0.70 -9.75 19.95
C SER A 241 -0.96 -9.90 21.46
N PRO A 242 0.08 -10.10 22.30
CA PRO A 242 -0.07 -10.22 23.74
C PRO A 242 -0.80 -9.04 24.40
N GLU A 243 -0.59 -7.81 23.92
CA GLU A 243 -1.29 -6.63 24.45
C GLU A 243 -2.77 -6.58 24.04
N ALA A 244 -3.11 -6.99 22.81
CA ALA A 244 -4.50 -7.11 22.38
C ALA A 244 -5.21 -8.23 23.16
N ALA A 245 -4.50 -9.34 23.40
CA ALA A 245 -4.95 -10.46 24.19
C ALA A 245 -5.27 -10.11 25.66
N ARG A 246 -4.57 -9.14 26.23
CA ARG A 246 -4.80 -8.63 27.59
C ARG A 246 -5.93 -7.60 27.68
N GLY A 247 -6.56 -7.26 26.55
CA GLY A 247 -7.51 -6.14 26.50
C GLY A 247 -6.86 -4.77 26.75
N MET A 248 -5.53 -4.67 26.62
CA MET A 248 -4.78 -3.42 26.83
C MET A 248 -4.87 -2.53 25.60
N VAL A 249 -6.06 -2.01 25.35
CA VAL A 249 -6.40 -1.34 24.09
C VAL A 249 -5.56 -0.11 23.83
N GLN A 250 -5.24 0.64 24.88
CA GLN A 250 -4.38 1.82 24.80
C GLN A 250 -2.95 1.48 24.35
N MET A 251 -2.57 0.20 24.42
CA MET A 251 -1.26 -0.29 24.00
C MET A 251 -1.26 -0.92 22.61
N VAL A 252 -2.43 -1.07 21.98
CA VAL A 252 -2.55 -1.61 20.62
C VAL A 252 -2.17 -0.53 19.61
N ASP A 253 -1.04 -0.72 18.95
CA ASP A 253 -0.49 0.18 17.94
C ASP A 253 0.00 -0.60 16.71
N ALA A 254 0.73 0.05 15.80
CA ALA A 254 1.27 -0.57 14.58
C ALA A 254 2.06 -1.86 14.85
N ARG A 255 2.69 -1.99 16.04
CA ARG A 255 3.49 -3.15 16.45
C ARG A 255 2.62 -4.35 16.83
N SER A 256 1.34 -4.14 17.10
CA SER A 256 0.36 -5.22 17.26
C SER A 256 0.06 -5.86 15.90
N ASP A 257 -0.14 -5.06 14.85
CA ASP A 257 -0.30 -5.58 13.48
C ASP A 257 0.97 -6.30 13.00
N VAL A 258 2.16 -5.83 13.37
CA VAL A 258 3.45 -6.51 13.09
C VAL A 258 3.51 -7.89 13.74
N PHE A 259 3.07 -8.01 14.99
CA PHE A 259 3.00 -9.32 15.64
C PHE A 259 2.08 -10.26 14.86
N SER A 260 0.91 -9.78 14.48
CA SER A 260 -0.07 -10.54 13.73
C SER A 260 0.42 -10.93 12.32
N LEU A 261 1.23 -10.08 11.66
CA LEU A 261 1.94 -10.44 10.43
C LEU A 261 2.93 -11.59 10.65
N GLY A 262 3.74 -11.51 11.71
CA GLY A 262 4.68 -12.59 12.07
C GLY A 262 3.96 -13.90 12.39
N ALA A 263 2.85 -13.85 13.13
CA ALA A 263 2.01 -15.01 13.42
C ALA A 263 1.36 -15.59 12.15
N SER A 264 0.93 -14.73 11.23
CA SER A 264 0.38 -15.14 9.93
C SER A 264 1.44 -15.83 9.07
N LEU A 265 2.65 -15.27 9.01
CA LEU A 265 3.78 -15.86 8.29
C LEU A 265 4.14 -17.24 8.86
N TYR A 266 4.24 -17.36 10.19
CA TYR A 266 4.48 -18.65 10.85
C TYR A 266 3.42 -19.69 10.48
N PHE A 267 2.14 -19.30 10.54
CA PHE A 267 1.04 -20.20 10.21
C PHE A 267 1.06 -20.64 8.74
N LEU A 268 1.29 -19.72 7.80
CA LEU A 268 1.32 -20.03 6.38
C LEU A 268 2.50 -20.94 6.00
N LEU A 269 3.61 -20.85 6.73
CA LEU A 269 4.77 -21.71 6.50
C LEU A 269 4.61 -23.11 7.11
N THR A 270 3.95 -23.22 8.26
CA THR A 270 3.92 -24.47 9.07
C THR A 270 2.57 -25.18 9.08
N GLY A 271 1.50 -24.50 8.67
CA GLY A 271 0.11 -24.94 8.87
C GLY A 271 -0.34 -24.93 10.33
N ARG A 272 0.48 -24.43 11.27
CA ARG A 272 0.20 -24.45 12.72
C ARG A 272 0.17 -23.04 13.28
N VAL A 273 -0.78 -22.80 14.19
CA VAL A 273 -0.78 -21.57 14.99
C VAL A 273 0.34 -21.63 16.02
N ILE A 274 0.86 -20.48 16.45
CA ILE A 274 2.00 -20.41 17.40
C ILE A 274 1.65 -21.09 18.73
N PHE A 275 0.48 -20.79 19.28
CA PHE A 275 0.02 -21.30 20.58
C PHE A 275 -1.27 -22.11 20.41
N PRO A 276 -1.21 -23.39 20.04
CA PRO A 276 -2.41 -24.23 19.93
C PRO A 276 -3.01 -24.46 21.32
N ALA A 277 -4.31 -24.25 21.45
CA ALA A 277 -5.05 -24.46 22.69
C ALA A 277 -6.51 -24.84 22.41
N PRO A 278 -7.15 -25.63 23.28
CA PRO A 278 -8.53 -26.08 23.11
C PRO A 278 -9.58 -24.95 23.25
N GLY A 279 -9.19 -23.78 23.75
CA GLY A 279 -10.09 -22.64 23.91
C GLY A 279 -9.35 -21.30 23.90
N GLY A 280 -10.10 -20.22 23.62
CA GLY A 280 -9.54 -18.89 23.45
C GLY A 280 -8.80 -18.36 24.69
N VAL A 281 -9.34 -18.58 25.88
CA VAL A 281 -8.72 -18.13 27.14
C VAL A 281 -7.35 -18.78 27.36
N GLU A 282 -7.25 -20.10 27.16
CA GLU A 282 -5.98 -20.83 27.30
C GLU A 282 -4.98 -20.38 26.22
N MET A 283 -5.45 -20.13 24.99
CA MET A 283 -4.60 -19.58 23.92
C MET A 283 -3.98 -18.24 24.32
N LEU A 284 -4.78 -17.34 24.90
CA LEU A 284 -4.31 -16.04 25.37
C LEU A 284 -3.31 -16.19 26.52
N ARG A 285 -3.56 -17.11 27.46
CA ARG A 285 -2.62 -17.41 28.55
C ARG A 285 -1.26 -17.85 28.00
N ARG A 286 -1.25 -18.79 27.04
CA ARG A 286 -0.03 -19.26 26.39
C ARG A 286 0.70 -18.15 25.64
N ALA A 287 -0.03 -17.32 24.89
CA ALA A 287 0.54 -16.17 24.19
C ALA A 287 1.20 -15.15 25.13
N GLN A 288 0.86 -15.16 26.42
CA GLN A 288 1.47 -14.30 27.43
C GLN A 288 2.69 -14.91 28.11
N SER A 289 2.78 -16.24 28.20
CA SER A 289 3.80 -16.93 29.02
C SER A 289 4.80 -17.77 28.23
N GLU A 290 4.42 -18.27 27.05
CA GLU A 290 5.22 -19.20 26.26
C GLU A 290 6.03 -18.48 25.19
N THR A 291 7.15 -19.09 24.79
CA THR A 291 7.99 -18.61 23.69
C THR A 291 7.46 -19.15 22.36
N VAL A 292 7.65 -18.37 21.30
CA VAL A 292 7.27 -18.76 19.95
C VAL A 292 8.17 -19.93 19.49
N PRO A 293 7.59 -21.08 19.08
CA PRO A 293 8.39 -22.18 18.56
C PRO A 293 9.15 -21.76 17.29
N ARG A 294 10.35 -22.33 17.12
CA ARG A 294 11.21 -22.07 15.96
C ARG A 294 10.60 -22.69 14.70
N VAL A 295 10.35 -21.90 13.66
CA VAL A 295 9.69 -22.36 12.43
C VAL A 295 10.45 -23.52 11.76
N ARG A 296 11.79 -23.49 11.84
CA ARG A 296 12.67 -24.49 11.23
C ARG A 296 12.61 -25.86 11.93
N THR A 297 12.04 -25.94 13.13
CA THR A 297 11.78 -27.23 13.81
C THR A 297 10.64 -28.01 13.16
N LEU A 298 9.70 -27.31 12.51
CA LEU A 298 8.59 -27.91 11.79
C LEU A 298 8.83 -27.95 10.28
N ARG A 299 9.63 -27.00 9.77
CA ARG A 299 9.87 -26.82 8.34
C ARG A 299 11.31 -26.38 8.07
N ALA A 300 12.22 -27.35 7.98
CA ALA A 300 13.67 -27.12 7.94
C ALA A 300 14.18 -26.40 6.67
N ASP A 301 13.40 -26.41 5.57
CA ASP A 301 13.68 -25.71 4.31
C ASP A 301 13.45 -24.19 4.40
N VAL A 302 12.84 -23.67 5.47
CA VAL A 302 12.67 -22.22 5.67
C VAL A 302 14.03 -21.55 5.92
N PRO A 303 14.43 -20.50 5.16
CA PRO A 303 15.68 -19.78 5.39
C PRO A 303 15.82 -19.23 6.83
N ALA A 304 17.05 -19.18 7.34
CA ALA A 304 17.30 -18.76 8.72
C ALA A 304 16.90 -17.29 8.96
N GLU A 305 17.08 -16.46 7.94
CA GLU A 305 16.71 -15.05 7.92
C GLU A 305 15.20 -14.87 8.10
N ILE A 306 14.39 -15.72 7.46
CA ILE A 306 12.92 -15.71 7.62
C ILE A 306 12.51 -16.13 9.02
N GLU A 307 13.19 -17.12 9.62
CA GLU A 307 12.96 -17.50 11.02
C GLU A 307 13.24 -16.33 11.97
N GLU A 308 14.38 -15.66 11.83
CA GLU A 308 14.74 -14.53 12.69
C GLU A 308 13.77 -13.34 12.53
N ILE A 309 13.24 -13.12 11.31
CA ILE A 309 12.17 -12.13 11.08
C ILE A 309 10.90 -12.51 11.84
N ILE A 310 10.48 -13.79 11.80
CA ILE A 310 9.30 -14.26 12.54
C ILE A 310 9.52 -14.09 14.04
N VAL A 311 10.66 -14.54 14.57
CA VAL A 311 11.01 -14.42 16.00
C VAL A 311 10.94 -12.97 16.44
N ARG A 312 11.57 -12.05 15.69
CA ARG A 312 11.55 -10.63 16.03
C ARG A 312 10.14 -10.03 15.95
N ALA A 313 9.38 -10.32 14.90
CA ALA A 313 8.02 -9.79 14.75
C ALA A 313 7.08 -10.26 15.86
N THR A 314 7.28 -11.50 16.33
CA THR A 314 6.47 -12.14 17.36
C THR A 314 7.05 -12.03 18.77
N ALA A 315 8.06 -11.17 18.98
CA ALA A 315 8.61 -10.90 20.30
C ALA A 315 7.52 -10.44 21.27
N ARG A 316 7.58 -10.89 22.53
CA ARG A 316 6.59 -10.55 23.55
C ARG A 316 6.59 -9.04 23.82
N GLU A 317 7.77 -8.46 24.00
CA GLU A 317 7.92 -7.03 24.26
C GLU A 317 7.83 -6.20 22.97
N ARG A 318 6.94 -5.20 22.97
CA ARG A 318 6.66 -4.37 21.78
C ARG A 318 7.91 -3.63 21.27
N SER A 319 8.81 -3.24 22.18
CA SER A 319 10.07 -2.57 21.85
C SER A 319 11.07 -3.44 21.09
N GLU A 320 10.95 -4.76 21.20
CA GLU A 320 11.85 -5.72 20.54
C GLU A 320 11.39 -6.06 19.11
N ARG A 321 10.12 -5.79 18.80
CA ARG A 321 9.54 -6.01 17.48
C ARG A 321 10.08 -5.03 16.43
N PHE A 322 9.73 -5.27 15.16
CA PHE A 322 9.78 -4.21 14.17
C PHE A 322 8.83 -3.08 14.58
N GLN A 323 9.31 -1.84 14.54
CA GLN A 323 8.56 -0.70 15.07
C GLN A 323 7.43 -0.24 14.14
N ASN A 324 7.36 -0.75 12.92
CA ASN A 324 6.29 -0.52 11.96
C ASN A 324 6.28 -1.62 10.88
N ALA A 325 5.17 -1.72 10.14
CA ALA A 325 5.03 -2.71 9.07
C ALA A 325 5.98 -2.49 7.89
N ALA A 326 6.45 -1.25 7.65
CA ALA A 326 7.43 -0.97 6.59
C ALA A 326 8.79 -1.64 6.89
N ALA A 327 9.28 -1.55 8.13
CA ALA A 327 10.51 -2.17 8.57
C ALA A 327 10.44 -3.71 8.51
N PHE A 328 9.26 -4.28 8.78
CA PHE A 328 9.03 -5.71 8.60
C PHE A 328 9.03 -6.11 7.12
N ALA A 329 8.37 -5.33 6.25
CA ALA A 329 8.40 -5.56 4.80
C ALA A 329 9.83 -5.46 4.22
N ASP A 330 10.59 -4.44 4.62
CA ASP A 330 11.99 -4.25 4.20
C ASP A 330 12.87 -5.45 4.60
N ALA A 331 12.63 -6.03 5.79
CA ALA A 331 13.36 -7.23 6.22
C ALA A 331 13.03 -8.45 5.35
N LEU A 332 11.76 -8.62 4.97
CA LEU A 332 11.34 -9.71 4.07
C LEU A 332 11.91 -9.53 2.65
N ASP A 333 12.02 -8.29 2.16
CA ASP A 333 12.66 -8.00 0.87
C ASP A 333 14.13 -8.41 0.87
N LEU A 334 14.86 -8.06 1.93
CA LEU A 334 16.27 -8.45 2.11
C LEU A 334 16.44 -9.97 2.19
N ALA A 335 15.60 -10.64 2.98
CA ALA A 335 15.67 -12.09 3.17
C ALA A 335 15.28 -12.90 1.91
N SER A 336 14.42 -12.35 1.05
CA SER A 336 13.97 -13.04 -0.17
C SER A 336 14.91 -12.86 -1.36
N GLY A 337 15.96 -12.05 -1.22
CA GLY A 337 16.70 -11.51 -2.36
C GLY A 337 15.83 -10.63 -3.28
N ALA A 338 14.60 -10.31 -2.87
CA ALA A 338 13.68 -9.39 -3.54
C ALA A 338 14.10 -7.93 -3.37
N ALA A 339 15.14 -7.67 -2.57
CA ALA A 339 16.08 -6.59 -2.80
C ALA A 339 16.87 -6.78 -4.12
N ALA A 340 16.15 -6.99 -5.23
CA ALA A 340 16.56 -6.32 -6.45
C ALA A 340 16.39 -4.83 -6.17
N ALA A 341 17.46 -4.07 -6.44
CA ALA A 341 17.49 -2.63 -6.37
C ALA A 341 16.16 -2.00 -6.84
N PRO A 342 15.72 -0.88 -6.24
CA PRO A 342 14.59 -0.15 -6.80
C PRO A 342 14.86 0.05 -8.30
N ALA A 343 13.81 -0.12 -9.11
CA ALA A 343 13.82 0.20 -10.52
C ALA A 343 14.11 1.70 -10.70
N VAL A 344 15.37 2.07 -10.55
CA VAL A 344 15.98 3.21 -11.19
C VAL A 344 16.19 2.73 -12.62
N SER A 345 15.67 3.50 -13.57
CA SER A 345 16.06 3.48 -14.97
C SER A 345 17.46 2.89 -15.17
N SER A 346 17.58 1.90 -16.04
CA SER A 346 18.81 1.18 -16.42
C SER A 346 20.08 1.99 -16.10
N PRO A 347 20.96 1.52 -15.19
CA PRO A 347 22.15 2.28 -14.82
C PRO A 347 23.14 2.24 -15.98
N PRO A 348 23.85 3.34 -16.31
CA PRO A 348 25.19 3.18 -16.81
C PRO A 348 26.06 2.72 -15.63
N ALA A 349 26.73 1.59 -15.83
CA ALA A 349 27.65 0.88 -14.95
C ALA A 349 28.37 1.69 -13.84
N GLY A 350 28.24 1.24 -12.59
CA GLY A 350 29.11 1.61 -11.45
C GLY A 350 28.36 1.72 -10.10
N PRO A 351 29.03 1.50 -8.95
CA PRO A 351 28.45 1.79 -7.64
C PRO A 351 28.12 3.28 -7.53
N ALA A 352 26.93 3.61 -7.00
CA ALA A 352 26.47 4.99 -6.85
C ALA A 352 27.49 5.84 -6.09
N ARG A 353 27.97 6.92 -6.72
CA ARG A 353 29.05 7.78 -6.20
C ARG A 353 28.49 8.80 -5.22
N ALA A 354 29.18 9.02 -4.11
CA ALA A 354 28.90 10.11 -3.19
C ALA A 354 30.15 10.98 -3.04
N LEU A 355 30.01 12.28 -3.28
CA LEU A 355 31.10 13.23 -3.04
C LEU A 355 31.18 13.53 -1.55
N VAL A 356 32.36 13.42 -0.99
CA VAL A 356 32.66 13.85 0.38
C VAL A 356 33.62 15.01 0.29
N VAL A 357 33.18 16.20 0.68
CA VAL A 357 33.90 17.46 0.49
C VAL A 357 34.24 18.07 1.85
N ASP A 358 35.48 17.88 2.29
CA ASP A 358 35.98 18.43 3.56
C ASP A 358 37.51 18.61 3.41
N ASP A 359 38.04 19.74 3.85
CA ASP A 359 39.47 20.07 3.72
C ASP A 359 40.31 19.41 4.82
N ASP A 360 39.70 19.10 5.96
CA ASP A 360 40.30 18.34 7.05
C ASP A 360 40.42 16.85 6.67
N PRO A 361 41.64 16.31 6.56
CA PRO A 361 41.85 14.93 6.12
C PRO A 361 41.29 13.89 7.10
N GLN A 362 41.20 14.20 8.40
CA GLN A 362 40.65 13.29 9.40
C GLN A 362 39.13 13.22 9.31
N VAL A 363 38.48 14.37 9.13
CA VAL A 363 37.02 14.45 8.95
C VAL A 363 36.60 13.85 7.62
N LEU A 364 37.37 14.13 6.57
CA LEU A 364 37.21 13.51 5.25
C LEU A 364 37.28 11.97 5.32
N ALA A 365 38.28 11.42 6.02
CA ALA A 365 38.42 9.97 6.20
C ALA A 365 37.24 9.36 6.98
N LEU A 366 36.75 10.04 8.02
CA LEU A 366 35.57 9.63 8.78
C LEU A 366 34.34 9.55 7.87
N PHE A 367 34.05 10.59 7.08
CA PHE A 367 32.89 10.59 6.20
C PHE A 367 33.03 9.59 5.06
N VAL A 368 34.22 9.39 4.50
CA VAL A 368 34.49 8.32 3.54
C VAL A 368 34.09 6.96 4.12
N SER A 369 34.52 6.65 5.35
CA SER A 369 34.15 5.40 6.03
C SER A 369 32.64 5.28 6.25
N LEU A 370 31.99 6.37 6.70
CA LEU A 370 30.55 6.39 6.93
C LEU A 370 29.75 6.17 5.64
N ILE A 371 30.14 6.83 4.54
CA ILE A 371 29.52 6.68 3.22
C ILE A 371 29.74 5.28 2.65
N GLN A 372 30.95 4.72 2.76
CA GLN A 372 31.22 3.34 2.37
C GLN A 372 30.34 2.34 3.14
N SER A 373 30.09 2.59 4.43
CA SER A 373 29.18 1.77 5.24
C SER A 373 27.70 1.85 4.82
N LEU A 374 27.34 2.81 3.96
CA LEU A 374 26.02 2.91 3.31
C LEU A 374 25.98 2.20 1.95
N GLY A 375 27.08 1.58 1.50
CA GLY A 375 27.18 0.91 0.20
C GLY A 375 27.41 1.86 -0.98
N LEU A 376 27.79 3.12 -0.72
CA LEU A 376 28.11 4.11 -1.76
C LEU A 376 29.63 4.19 -1.99
N HIS A 377 30.02 4.47 -3.24
CA HIS A 377 31.41 4.77 -3.56
C HIS A 377 31.76 6.21 -3.15
N ALA A 378 32.42 6.36 -2.01
CA ALA A 378 32.88 7.64 -1.52
C ALA A 378 34.00 8.22 -2.40
N VAL A 379 33.81 9.44 -2.89
CA VAL A 379 34.79 10.20 -3.68
C VAL A 379 35.27 11.36 -2.81
N PRO A 380 36.47 11.26 -2.21
CA PRO A 380 37.01 12.31 -1.35
C PRO A 380 37.46 13.52 -2.18
N CYS A 381 37.02 14.70 -1.79
CA CYS A 381 37.34 15.99 -2.39
C CYS A 381 37.81 16.94 -1.28
N ARG A 382 38.93 17.63 -1.45
CA ARG A 382 39.49 18.52 -0.42
C ARG A 382 39.09 19.98 -0.58
N ASP A 383 38.44 20.30 -1.70
CA ASP A 383 38.03 21.65 -2.10
C ASP A 383 36.82 21.57 -3.06
N ALA A 384 36.20 22.71 -3.37
CA ALA A 384 35.08 22.75 -4.29
C ALA A 384 35.49 22.47 -5.74
N ALA A 385 36.67 22.91 -6.17
CA ALA A 385 37.18 22.66 -7.52
C ALA A 385 37.26 21.16 -7.86
N THR A 386 37.78 20.34 -6.93
CA THR A 386 37.85 18.88 -7.06
C THR A 386 36.47 18.24 -7.05
N ALA A 387 35.56 18.72 -6.19
CA ALA A 387 34.18 18.24 -6.16
C ALA A 387 33.44 18.50 -7.49
N GLU A 388 33.60 19.69 -8.07
CA GLU A 388 33.01 20.03 -9.38
C GLU A 388 33.61 19.19 -10.51
N ALA A 389 34.93 18.98 -10.51
CA ALA A 389 35.61 18.14 -11.49
C ALA A 389 35.12 16.68 -11.41
N GLU A 390 34.92 16.15 -10.20
CA GLU A 390 34.40 14.80 -9.97
C GLU A 390 32.92 14.66 -10.35
N ALA A 391 32.09 15.67 -10.06
CA ALA A 391 30.67 15.68 -10.47
C ALA A 391 30.51 15.66 -12.00
N LYS A 392 31.42 16.31 -12.75
CA LYS A 392 31.40 16.29 -14.22
C LYS A 392 31.74 14.91 -14.81
N LYS A 393 32.39 14.01 -14.07
CA LYS A 393 32.75 12.66 -14.55
C LYS A 393 31.56 11.70 -14.61
N GLY A 394 30.43 12.01 -13.98
CA GLY A 394 29.26 11.15 -13.96
C GLY A 394 28.32 11.43 -12.80
N PRO A 395 27.17 10.73 -12.73
CA PRO A 395 26.12 11.01 -11.76
C PRO A 395 26.60 10.82 -10.31
N VAL A 396 26.13 11.70 -9.45
CA VAL A 396 26.38 11.69 -8.00
C VAL A 396 25.07 11.51 -7.25
N ALA A 397 25.02 10.52 -6.36
CA ALA A 397 23.83 10.16 -5.60
C ALA A 397 23.67 10.94 -4.28
N LEU A 398 24.77 11.47 -3.73
CA LEU A 398 24.78 12.24 -2.49
C LEU A 398 26.02 13.13 -2.44
N VAL A 399 25.89 14.33 -1.90
CA VAL A 399 27.02 15.18 -1.51
C VAL A 399 26.98 15.39 -0.01
N VAL A 400 28.08 15.05 0.65
CA VAL A 400 28.35 15.45 2.03
C VAL A 400 29.41 16.53 1.96
N LEU A 401 29.11 17.72 2.46
CA LEU A 401 30.05 18.85 2.36
C LEU A 401 30.13 19.66 3.64
N ASP A 402 31.34 20.11 3.96
CA ASP A 402 31.57 21.10 5.01
C ASP A 402 31.13 22.50 4.54
N GLU A 403 30.63 23.30 5.48
CA GLU A 403 30.23 24.68 5.21
C GLU A 403 31.43 25.56 4.79
N GLY A 404 32.59 25.36 5.42
CA GLY A 404 33.82 26.09 5.15
C GLY A 404 34.74 25.29 4.24
N LEU A 405 34.84 25.68 2.96
CA LEU A 405 35.82 25.10 2.04
C LEU A 405 36.92 26.13 1.75
N PRO A 406 38.15 25.70 1.46
CA PRO A 406 39.31 26.59 1.30
C PRO A 406 39.17 27.55 0.12
N ASP A 407 38.41 27.19 -0.91
CA ASP A 407 38.27 27.93 -2.16
C ASP A 407 36.91 28.62 -2.34
N THR A 408 35.90 28.28 -1.53
CA THR A 408 34.55 28.87 -1.58
C THR A 408 33.72 28.48 -0.35
N SER A 409 32.52 29.04 -0.18
CA SER A 409 31.56 28.48 0.78
C SER A 409 30.84 27.26 0.22
N GLY A 410 30.49 26.30 1.09
CA GLY A 410 29.70 25.12 0.72
C GLY A 410 28.39 25.48 -0.01
N LEU A 411 27.76 26.60 0.36
CA LEU A 411 26.55 27.13 -0.31
C LEU A 411 26.78 27.48 -1.79
N LYS A 412 27.92 28.09 -2.12
CA LYS A 412 28.27 28.40 -3.50
C LYS A 412 28.55 27.13 -4.30
N LEU A 413 29.17 26.12 -3.67
CA LEU A 413 29.38 24.81 -4.29
C LEU A 413 28.05 24.13 -4.63
N ILE A 414 27.05 24.14 -3.73
CA ILE A 414 25.72 23.56 -4.01
C ILE A 414 25.10 24.15 -5.27
N LYS A 415 25.14 25.48 -5.40
CA LYS A 415 24.59 26.18 -6.59
C LYS A 415 25.30 25.75 -7.87
N ARG A 416 26.63 25.58 -7.83
CA ARG A 416 27.43 25.16 -8.99
C ARG A 416 27.15 23.70 -9.34
N LEU A 417 27.07 22.80 -8.36
CA LEU A 417 26.73 21.39 -8.60
C LEU A 417 25.34 21.24 -9.19
N ARG A 418 24.33 21.97 -8.70
CA ARG A 418 22.97 21.93 -9.25
C ARG A 418 22.81 22.58 -10.62
N ALA A 419 23.79 23.37 -11.06
CA ALA A 419 23.84 23.90 -12.42
C ALA A 419 24.44 22.89 -13.43
N LEU A 420 25.03 21.79 -12.97
CA LEU A 420 25.51 20.73 -13.85
C LEU A 420 24.33 19.88 -14.36
N PRO A 421 24.32 19.51 -15.65
CA PRO A 421 23.30 18.62 -16.19
C PRO A 421 23.22 17.31 -15.41
N GLY A 422 22.00 16.89 -15.04
CA GLY A 422 21.74 15.66 -14.30
C GLY A 422 21.97 15.73 -12.79
N HIS A 423 22.26 16.91 -12.25
CA HIS A 423 22.48 17.16 -10.82
C HIS A 423 21.56 18.23 -10.24
N GLU A 424 20.50 18.62 -10.97
CA GLU A 424 19.59 19.71 -10.62
C GLU A 424 18.92 19.51 -9.25
N LYS A 425 18.73 18.25 -8.86
CA LYS A 425 18.14 17.81 -7.59
C LYS A 425 19.09 16.94 -6.75
N ILE A 426 20.40 17.10 -6.94
CA ILE A 426 21.41 16.33 -6.20
C ILE A 426 21.17 16.48 -4.68
N PRO A 427 21.02 15.38 -3.92
CA PRO A 427 20.84 15.45 -2.49
C PRO A 427 22.10 15.94 -1.77
N VAL A 428 21.94 16.92 -0.88
CA VAL A 428 23.06 17.53 -0.15
C VAL A 428 22.84 17.47 1.36
N LEU A 429 23.79 16.84 2.06
CA LEU A 429 23.94 16.90 3.51
C LEU A 429 25.07 17.88 3.86
N MET A 430 24.73 19.01 4.47
CA MET A 430 25.73 19.97 4.94
C MET A 430 26.13 19.67 6.38
N VAL A 431 27.44 19.69 6.66
CA VAL A 431 28.00 19.56 7.99
C VAL A 431 28.61 20.89 8.41
N THR A 432 28.29 21.38 9.60
CA THR A 432 28.75 22.69 10.10
C THR A 432 29.33 22.60 11.51
N GLY A 433 30.34 23.43 11.79
CA GLY A 433 30.95 23.57 13.12
C GLY A 433 30.20 24.51 14.08
N MET A 434 29.20 25.26 13.62
CA MET A 434 28.46 26.20 14.46
C MET A 434 27.38 25.49 15.27
N GLY A 435 27.67 25.18 16.54
CA GLY A 435 26.68 24.69 17.50
C GLY A 435 25.87 25.84 18.11
N GLY A 436 24.53 25.75 18.10
CA GLY A 436 23.65 26.72 18.75
C GLY A 436 22.19 26.68 18.29
N ALA A 437 21.30 27.28 19.09
CA ALA A 437 19.84 27.28 18.92
C ALA A 437 19.31 28.06 17.70
N ASP A 438 20.18 28.61 16.84
CA ASP A 438 19.81 29.38 15.64
C ASP A 438 19.58 28.52 14.38
N ASN A 439 19.46 27.20 14.54
CA ASN A 439 19.33 26.25 13.44
C ASN A 439 17.99 26.29 12.68
N ALA A 440 16.96 26.96 13.21
CA ALA A 440 15.64 27.02 12.55
C ALA A 440 15.56 28.13 11.48
N ALA A 441 16.23 29.27 11.68
CA ALA A 441 16.13 30.41 10.78
C ALA A 441 17.03 30.26 9.53
N ARG A 442 18.22 29.66 9.68
CA ARG A 442 19.12 29.39 8.54
C ARG A 442 18.66 28.25 7.65
N ALA A 443 17.89 27.30 8.19
CA ALA A 443 17.29 26.19 7.42
C ALA A 443 16.34 26.64 6.29
N LEU A 444 15.89 27.90 6.32
CA LEU A 444 14.96 28.47 5.33
C LEU A 444 15.64 29.10 4.10
N GLU A 445 16.97 29.33 4.09
CA GLU A 445 17.62 30.13 3.03
C GLU A 445 18.81 29.47 2.29
N THR A 446 19.26 28.28 2.70
CA THR A 446 20.61 27.79 2.36
C THR A 446 20.73 26.74 1.25
N GLY A 447 19.63 26.21 0.71
CA GLY A 447 19.67 25.33 -0.46
C GLY A 447 20.26 23.92 -0.27
N ALA A 448 20.77 23.53 0.91
CA ALA A 448 21.02 22.12 1.24
C ALA A 448 19.73 21.41 1.69
N ASP A 449 19.68 20.09 1.54
CA ASP A 449 18.46 19.31 1.79
C ASP A 449 18.36 18.80 3.24
N GLU A 450 19.49 18.74 3.95
CA GLU A 450 19.60 18.34 5.35
C GLU A 450 20.90 18.92 5.98
N PHE A 451 20.90 19.09 7.31
CA PHE A 451 22.01 19.69 8.06
C PHE A 451 22.46 18.83 9.24
N MET A 452 23.73 18.96 9.62
CA MET A 452 24.32 18.35 10.80
C MET A 452 25.36 19.25 11.45
N SER A 453 25.40 19.27 12.77
CA SER A 453 26.42 19.98 13.53
C SER A 453 27.54 19.04 13.96
N LYS A 454 28.80 19.52 13.97
CA LYS A 454 29.95 18.83 14.58
C LYS A 454 29.87 18.98 16.12
N PRO A 455 30.23 17.95 16.93
CA PRO A 455 30.77 16.65 16.52
C PRO A 455 29.70 15.70 15.96
N VAL A 456 30.06 14.97 14.91
CA VAL A 456 29.14 14.08 14.20
C VAL A 456 28.93 12.76 14.92
N SER A 457 27.67 12.41 15.17
CA SER A 457 27.26 11.07 15.58
C SER A 457 27.12 10.13 14.36
N PRO A 458 27.83 8.99 14.29
CA PRO A 458 27.69 8.02 13.20
C PRO A 458 26.25 7.55 12.96
N ARG A 459 25.47 7.39 14.05
CA ARG A 459 24.07 6.96 13.97
C ARG A 459 23.18 8.05 13.36
N GLU A 460 23.39 9.30 13.76
CA GLU A 460 22.67 10.44 13.21
C GLU A 460 23.03 10.68 11.75
N PHE A 461 24.32 10.54 11.41
CA PHE A 461 24.80 10.61 10.04
C PHE A 461 24.12 9.61 9.12
N LYS A 462 24.12 8.33 9.49
CA LYS A 462 23.47 7.29 8.69
C LYS A 462 21.97 7.57 8.52
N ALA A 463 21.28 8.01 9.57
CA ALA A 463 19.86 8.31 9.50
C ALA A 463 19.55 9.47 8.52
N ARG A 464 20.31 10.57 8.60
CA ARG A 464 20.12 11.75 7.74
C ARG A 464 20.54 11.48 6.28
N ALA A 465 21.67 10.80 6.06
CA ALA A 465 22.12 10.42 4.72
C ALA A 465 21.13 9.46 4.05
N MET A 466 20.64 8.44 4.76
CA MET A 466 19.64 7.49 4.22
C MET A 466 18.30 8.16 3.89
N LYS A 467 17.90 9.17 4.66
CA LYS A 467 16.71 9.98 4.36
C LYS A 467 16.86 10.72 3.02
N LEU A 468 18.06 11.22 2.71
CA LEU A 468 18.33 11.93 1.47
C LEU A 468 18.42 11.00 0.25
N ILE A 469 19.04 9.84 0.39
CA ILE A 469 19.18 8.86 -0.72
C ILE A 469 17.83 8.24 -1.13
N ARG A 470 16.83 8.26 -0.23
CA ARG A 470 15.49 7.69 -0.47
C ARG A 470 14.47 8.69 -1.05
N ARG A 471 14.83 9.96 -1.20
CA ARG A 471 14.02 11.01 -1.85
C ARG A 471 14.21 10.98 -3.35
#